data_AF-A0A6N2W9L8-F1
#
_entry.id   AF-A0A6N2W9L8-F1
#
_cell.length_a   1.000
_cell.length_b   1.000
_cell.length_c   1.000
_cell.angle_alpha   90.00
_cell.angle_beta   90.00
_cell.angle_gamma   90.00
#
_symmetry.space_group_name_H-M   'P 1'
#
loop_
_entity.id
_entity.type
_entity.pdbx_description
1 polymer ?
#
loop_
_entity_poly.entity_id
_entity_poly.type
_entity_poly.pdbx_seq_one_letter_code
_entity_poly.pdbx_strand_id
1 'polypeptide(L)'
;MSILRRGMCSITRKPVKSLLLLLIVVVISSFFMAGLASRSASVNVQDSTRQAVGATFRLELNEANRHTRLEEASKITGAEGDYEGVHNYRLENGAYGVSTDNSFETVISKDAEQIAKVKGIEEYNLITVATVVNPVNFKRIEDPDMDQSQDFGGVNLRGNRIMENEKS
;
A
#
# COMPACT_ATOMS: atom_id res chain seq x y z
N MET A 1 49.90 -6.55 -25.67
CA MET A 1 48.90 -7.50 -26.20
C MET A 1 47.63 -7.38 -25.37
N SER A 2 46.51 -6.99 -25.98
CA SER A 2 45.24 -6.79 -25.27
C SER A 2 44.73 -8.09 -24.63
N ILE A 3 44.10 -7.98 -23.46
CA ILE A 3 43.54 -9.10 -22.68
C ILE A 3 42.59 -9.94 -23.55
N LEU A 4 41.84 -9.28 -24.43
CA LEU A 4 40.96 -9.90 -25.44
C LEU A 4 41.69 -10.87 -26.36
N ARG A 5 42.90 -10.54 -26.80
CA ARG A 5 43.70 -11.39 -27.71
C ARG A 5 44.19 -12.65 -26.99
N ARG A 6 44.49 -12.55 -25.69
CA ARG A 6 44.85 -13.70 -24.85
C ARG A 6 43.66 -14.61 -24.58
N GLY A 7 42.47 -14.02 -24.36
CA GLY A 7 41.21 -14.76 -24.25
C GLY A 7 40.91 -15.58 -25.51
N MET A 8 40.99 -14.93 -26.68
CA MET A 8 40.76 -15.58 -27.98
C MET A 8 41.68 -16.78 -28.23
N CYS A 9 42.99 -16.63 -27.94
CA CYS A 9 43.96 -17.73 -28.09
C CYS A 9 43.75 -18.87 -27.08
N SER A 10 43.13 -18.61 -25.93
CA SER A 10 42.79 -19.65 -24.95
C SER A 10 41.65 -20.54 -25.44
N ILE A 11 40.64 -19.93 -26.08
CA ILE A 11 39.48 -20.61 -26.67
C ILE A 11 39.93 -21.54 -27.80
N THR A 12 40.81 -21.06 -28.69
CA THR A 12 41.29 -21.85 -29.83
C THR A 12 42.23 -22.99 -29.43
N ARG A 13 43.01 -22.83 -28.34
CA ARG A 13 43.97 -23.85 -27.89
C ARG A 13 43.34 -24.98 -27.09
N LYS A 14 42.18 -24.74 -26.46
CA LYS A 14 41.47 -25.75 -25.65
C LYS A 14 39.96 -25.73 -25.93
N PRO A 15 39.54 -26.09 -27.16
CA PRO A 15 38.16 -25.91 -27.63
C PRO A 15 37.16 -26.67 -26.77
N VAL A 16 37.48 -27.90 -26.36
CA VAL A 16 36.59 -28.77 -25.56
C VAL A 16 36.32 -28.17 -24.17
N LYS A 17 37.36 -27.69 -23.47
CA LYS A 17 37.21 -27.12 -22.12
C LYS A 17 36.49 -25.77 -22.15
N SER A 18 36.75 -24.97 -23.18
CA SER A 18 36.07 -23.69 -23.37
C SER A 18 34.59 -23.89 -23.74
N LEU A 19 34.27 -24.89 -24.55
CA LEU A 19 32.90 -25.24 -24.92
C LEU A 19 32.12 -25.78 -23.71
N LEU A 20 32.75 -26.64 -22.91
CA LEU A 20 32.15 -27.15 -21.67
C LEU A 20 31.86 -26.02 -20.68
N LEU A 21 32.81 -25.10 -20.50
CA LEU A 21 32.61 -23.93 -19.65
C LEU A 21 31.48 -23.03 -20.15
N LEU A 22 31.41 -22.79 -21.46
CA LEU A 22 30.34 -22.01 -22.09
C LEU A 22 28.97 -22.64 -21.81
N LEU A 23 28.84 -23.97 -21.99
CA LEU A 23 27.59 -24.68 -21.73
C LEU A 23 27.13 -24.54 -20.27
N ILE A 24 28.05 -24.67 -19.32
CA ILE A 24 27.74 -24.49 -17.90
C ILE A 24 27.22 -23.07 -17.62
N VAL A 25 27.88 -22.06 -18.17
CA VAL A 25 27.47 -20.65 -18.01
C VAL A 25 26.09 -20.39 -18.63
N VAL A 26 25.82 -20.96 -19.81
CA VAL A 26 24.52 -20.84 -20.49
C VAL A 26 23.41 -21.49 -19.66
N VAL A 27 23.64 -22.68 -19.10
CA VAL A 27 22.66 -23.37 -18.25
C VAL A 27 22.36 -22.55 -17.00
N ILE A 28 23.38 -22.09 -16.27
CA ILE A 28 23.19 -21.28 -15.05
C ILE A 28 22.42 -19.98 -15.38
N SER A 29 22.78 -19.30 -16.48
CA SER A 29 22.11 -18.06 -16.90
C SER A 29 20.64 -18.28 -17.24
N SER A 30 20.33 -19.42 -17.88
CA SER A 30 18.95 -19.80 -18.23
C SER A 30 18.10 -20.06 -16.98
N PHE A 31 18.65 -20.74 -15.97
CA PHE A 31 17.98 -20.94 -14.69
C PHE A 31 17.75 -19.63 -13.93
N PHE A 32 18.72 -18.71 -13.95
CA PHE A 32 18.57 -17.38 -13.36
C PHE A 32 17.44 -16.58 -14.03
N MET A 33 17.40 -16.55 -15.37
CA MET A 33 16.32 -15.87 -16.10
C MET A 33 14.95 -16.54 -15.86
N ALA A 34 14.89 -17.87 -15.84
CA ALA A 34 13.66 -18.60 -15.54
C ALA A 34 13.14 -18.29 -14.13
N GLY A 35 14.03 -18.17 -13.14
CA GLY A 35 13.67 -17.80 -11.77
C GLY A 35 13.11 -16.39 -11.66
N LEU A 36 13.73 -15.41 -12.33
CA LEU A 36 13.22 -14.03 -12.37
C LEU A 36 11.87 -13.94 -13.09
N ALA A 37 11.75 -14.60 -14.25
CA ALA A 37 10.52 -14.66 -15.01
C ALA A 37 9.38 -15.37 -14.26
N SER A 38 9.70 -16.40 -13.45
CA SER A 38 8.69 -17.10 -12.64
C SER A 38 8.12 -16.21 -11.54
N ARG A 39 8.95 -15.35 -10.92
CA ARG A 39 8.48 -14.38 -9.92
C ARG A 39 7.57 -13.33 -10.54
N SER A 40 7.98 -12.73 -11.67
CA SER A 40 7.16 -11.73 -12.34
C SER A 40 5.85 -12.33 -12.89
N ALA A 41 5.91 -13.52 -13.48
CA ALA A 41 4.71 -14.25 -13.91
C ALA A 41 3.80 -14.58 -12.73
N SER A 42 4.33 -14.98 -11.58
CA SER A 42 3.53 -15.27 -10.38
C SER A 42 2.80 -14.03 -9.86
N VAL A 43 3.44 -12.86 -9.83
CA VAL A 43 2.77 -11.61 -9.41
C VAL A 43 1.65 -11.26 -10.38
N ASN A 44 1.94 -11.30 -11.68
CA ASN A 44 0.95 -11.01 -12.73
C ASN A 44 -0.25 -11.98 -12.71
N VAL A 45 -0.01 -13.27 -12.47
CA VAL A 45 -1.08 -14.27 -12.35
C VAL A 45 -1.90 -14.03 -11.09
N GLN A 46 -1.27 -13.68 -9.96
CA GLN A 46 -2.02 -13.33 -8.75
C GLN A 46 -2.86 -12.07 -8.93
N ASP A 47 -2.33 -11.03 -9.57
CA ASP A 47 -3.05 -9.77 -9.78
C ASP A 47 -4.21 -9.94 -10.76
N SER A 48 -4.00 -10.66 -11.86
CA SER A 48 -5.08 -10.99 -12.80
C SER A 48 -6.15 -11.90 -12.16
N THR A 49 -5.75 -12.83 -11.29
CA THR A 49 -6.69 -13.63 -10.50
C THR A 49 -7.49 -12.75 -9.55
N ARG A 50 -6.83 -11.85 -8.81
CA ARG A 50 -7.50 -10.89 -7.90
C ARG A 50 -8.47 -9.98 -8.66
N GLN A 51 -8.07 -9.47 -9.82
CA GLN A 51 -8.95 -8.67 -10.69
C GLN A 51 -10.16 -9.48 -11.17
N ALA A 52 -9.96 -10.75 -11.53
CA ALA A 52 -11.03 -11.61 -12.02
C ALA A 52 -12.05 -12.02 -10.94
N VAL A 53 -11.65 -12.10 -9.67
CA VAL A 53 -12.54 -12.49 -8.55
C VAL A 53 -13.11 -11.29 -7.77
N GLY A 54 -12.79 -10.06 -8.18
CA GLY A 54 -13.14 -8.85 -7.43
C GLY A 54 -12.10 -8.53 -6.36
N ALA A 55 -11.10 -7.73 -6.73
CA ALA A 55 -10.04 -7.30 -5.82
C ALA A 55 -10.55 -6.18 -4.90
N THR A 56 -10.15 -6.22 -3.63
CA THR A 56 -10.25 -5.06 -2.73
C THR A 56 -8.86 -4.44 -2.58
N PHE A 57 -8.76 -3.13 -2.66
CA PHE A 57 -7.54 -2.40 -2.33
C PHE A 57 -7.78 -1.52 -1.09
N ARG A 58 -6.75 -1.38 -0.25
CA ARG A 58 -6.79 -0.57 0.97
C ARG A 58 -5.85 0.61 0.79
N LEU A 59 -6.34 1.81 1.06
CA LEU A 59 -5.51 3.01 1.12
C LEU A 59 -4.92 3.08 2.54
N GLU A 60 -3.60 3.00 2.63
CA GLU A 60 -2.86 3.02 3.89
C GLU A 60 -1.85 4.16 3.90
N LEU A 61 -1.45 4.56 5.11
CA LEU A 61 -0.41 5.54 5.30
C LEU A 61 0.89 5.03 4.69
N ASN A 62 1.43 5.80 3.76
CA ASN A 62 2.74 5.55 3.18
C ASN A 62 3.75 6.48 3.88
N GLU A 63 4.62 5.90 4.70
CA GLU A 63 5.58 6.65 5.51
C GLU A 63 6.58 7.46 4.65
N ALA A 64 7.01 6.91 3.51
CA ALA A 64 7.91 7.63 2.60
C ALA A 64 7.21 8.85 1.97
N ASN A 65 5.97 8.68 1.51
CA ASN A 65 5.18 9.79 0.96
C ASN A 65 4.86 10.84 2.03
N ARG A 66 4.55 10.39 3.26
CA ARG A 66 4.33 11.28 4.40
C ARG A 66 5.56 12.13 4.68
N HIS A 67 6.76 11.54 4.66
CA HIS A 67 8.01 12.27 4.86
C HIS A 67 8.20 13.35 3.79
N THR A 68 7.98 13.02 2.51
CA THR A 68 8.07 13.99 1.40
C THR A 68 7.09 15.15 1.58
N ARG A 69 5.82 14.88 1.90
CA ARG A 69 4.81 15.93 2.14
C ARG A 69 5.17 16.82 3.33
N LEU A 70 5.73 16.25 4.41
CA LEU A 70 6.21 17.03 5.55
C LEU A 70 7.38 17.94 5.18
N GLU A 71 8.30 17.47 4.34
CA GLU A 71 9.43 18.26 3.85
C GLU A 71 8.95 19.43 2.97
N GLU A 72 8.00 19.18 2.08
CA GLU A 72 7.37 20.20 1.24
C GLU A 72 6.63 21.25 2.07
N ALA A 73 5.82 20.82 3.04
CA ALA A 73 5.13 21.72 3.96
C ALA A 73 6.14 22.54 4.78
N SER A 74 7.23 21.92 5.26
CA SER A 74 8.28 22.60 6.03
C SER A 74 9.04 23.64 5.21
N LYS A 75 9.14 23.50 3.88
CA LYS A 75 9.71 24.53 3.00
C LYS A 75 8.82 25.77 2.92
N ILE A 76 7.52 25.62 3.12
CA ILE A 76 6.52 26.70 3.03
C ILE A 76 6.34 27.38 4.39
N THR A 77 6.12 26.61 5.45
CA THR A 77 5.97 27.14 6.82
C THR A 77 7.29 27.64 7.39
N GLY A 78 8.40 27.06 6.93
CA GLY A 78 9.73 27.36 7.40
C GLY A 78 9.85 27.09 8.90
N ALA A 79 10.25 28.14 9.60
CA ALA A 79 10.52 28.13 11.02
C ALA A 79 9.24 28.03 11.88
N GLU A 80 8.28 28.89 11.68
CA GLU A 80 7.07 28.87 12.49
C GLU A 80 5.94 29.17 11.54
N GLY A 81 4.93 28.31 11.52
CA GLY A 81 3.82 28.46 10.61
C GLY A 81 3.03 27.19 10.37
N ASP A 82 1.86 27.42 9.78
CA ASP A 82 0.86 26.40 9.53
C ASP A 82 0.62 26.27 8.03
N TYR A 83 0.59 25.04 7.53
CA TYR A 83 0.27 24.76 6.13
C TYR A 83 -0.40 23.39 5.99
N GLU A 84 -1.63 23.37 5.48
CA GLU A 84 -2.40 22.15 5.16
C GLU A 84 -2.37 21.08 6.26
N GLY A 85 -2.58 21.50 7.51
CA GLY A 85 -2.61 20.61 8.67
C GLY A 85 -1.25 20.25 9.25
N VAL A 86 -0.15 20.82 8.73
CA VAL A 86 1.18 20.77 9.33
C VAL A 86 1.43 22.04 10.12
N HIS A 87 1.86 21.91 11.37
CA HIS A 87 2.11 23.00 12.31
C HIS A 87 3.56 22.95 12.78
N ASN A 88 4.37 23.91 12.30
CA ASN A 88 5.75 24.09 12.74
C ASN A 88 5.80 25.12 13.86
N TYR A 89 6.43 24.76 14.97
CA TYR A 89 6.50 25.62 16.15
C TYR A 89 7.85 25.53 16.84
N ARG A 90 8.17 26.56 17.62
CA ARG A 90 9.36 26.61 18.45
C ARG A 90 8.99 26.34 19.90
N LEU A 91 9.76 25.46 20.52
CA LEU A 91 9.67 25.14 21.94
C LEU A 91 10.35 26.22 22.77
N GLU A 92 9.98 26.34 24.05
CA GLU A 92 10.54 27.35 24.96
C GLU A 92 12.06 27.25 25.12
N ASN A 93 12.64 26.07 24.92
CA ASN A 93 14.09 25.84 24.93
C ASN A 93 14.78 26.20 23.60
N GLY A 94 14.07 26.80 22.64
CA GLY A 94 14.55 27.17 21.32
C GLY A 94 14.57 26.05 20.27
N ALA A 95 14.21 24.82 20.65
CA ALA A 95 14.15 23.68 19.75
C ALA A 95 12.95 23.75 18.79
N TYR A 96 13.05 22.99 17.70
CA TYR A 96 12.02 22.88 16.67
C TYR A 96 11.08 21.71 16.90
N GLY A 97 9.78 21.96 16.74
CA GLY A 97 8.73 20.94 16.74
C GLY A 97 7.88 21.02 15.48
N VAL A 98 7.35 19.87 15.07
CA VAL A 98 6.36 19.73 14.01
C VAL A 98 5.23 18.85 14.54
N SER A 99 4.00 19.29 14.35
CA SER A 99 2.79 18.49 14.63
C SER A 99 1.86 18.50 13.42
N THR A 100 0.99 17.50 13.34
CA THR A 100 0.08 17.29 12.21
C THR A 100 -1.33 17.02 12.71
N ASP A 101 -2.33 17.54 12.02
CA ASP A 101 -3.74 17.25 12.30
C ASP A 101 -4.33 16.23 11.30
N ASN A 102 -5.62 15.94 11.47
CA ASN A 102 -6.33 14.97 10.64
C ASN A 102 -6.44 15.39 9.17
N SER A 103 -6.33 16.68 8.85
CA SER A 103 -6.34 17.15 7.46
C SER A 103 -5.06 16.78 6.71
N PHE A 104 -3.96 16.55 7.44
CA PHE A 104 -2.69 16.08 6.87
C PHE A 104 -2.59 14.54 6.79
N GLU A 105 -2.97 13.86 7.88
CA GLU A 105 -2.73 12.41 8.08
C GLU A 105 -3.82 11.50 7.51
N THR A 106 -5.03 12.01 7.28
CA THR A 106 -6.16 11.19 6.85
C THR A 106 -6.29 11.20 5.34
N VAL A 107 -6.69 10.07 4.76
CA VAL A 107 -7.21 10.04 3.38
C VAL A 107 -8.44 10.93 3.34
N ILE A 108 -8.36 12.01 2.58
CA ILE A 108 -9.45 12.98 2.45
C ILE A 108 -10.64 12.25 1.81
N SER A 109 -11.82 12.31 2.44
CA SER A 109 -13.03 11.62 1.97
C SER A 109 -13.36 11.97 0.52
N LYS A 110 -13.17 13.23 0.14
CA LYS A 110 -13.34 13.72 -1.23
C LYS A 110 -12.45 12.99 -2.25
N ASP A 111 -11.22 12.68 -1.89
CA ASP A 111 -10.29 11.97 -2.77
C ASP A 111 -10.70 10.51 -2.91
N ALA A 112 -11.11 9.87 -1.81
CA ALA A 112 -11.67 8.52 -1.85
C ALA A 112 -12.96 8.44 -2.67
N GLU A 113 -13.86 9.42 -2.54
CA GLU A 113 -15.06 9.56 -3.38
C GLU A 113 -14.71 9.74 -4.86
N GLN A 114 -13.65 10.49 -5.16
CA GLN A 114 -13.19 10.67 -6.53
C GLN A 114 -12.59 9.38 -7.10
N ILE A 115 -11.81 8.65 -6.30
CA ILE A 115 -11.29 7.33 -6.66
C ILE A 115 -12.46 6.38 -6.92
N ALA A 116 -13.48 6.36 -6.07
CA ALA A 116 -14.64 5.49 -6.22
C ALA A 116 -15.43 5.69 -7.53
N LYS A 117 -15.32 6.86 -8.17
CA LYS A 117 -15.95 7.13 -9.48
C LYS A 117 -15.20 6.51 -10.65
N VAL A 118 -14.00 5.96 -10.44
CA VAL A 118 -13.22 5.30 -11.48
C VAL A 118 -13.95 4.04 -11.94
N LYS A 119 -14.07 3.88 -13.27
CA LYS A 119 -14.71 2.71 -13.88
C LYS A 119 -14.04 1.42 -13.39
N GLY A 120 -14.83 0.51 -12.83
CA GLY A 120 -14.37 -0.77 -12.30
C GLY A 120 -14.38 -0.88 -10.78
N ILE A 121 -14.74 0.19 -10.05
CA ILE A 121 -15.03 0.13 -8.62
C ILE A 121 -16.55 0.00 -8.45
N GLU A 122 -16.99 -1.11 -7.85
CA GLU A 122 -18.42 -1.36 -7.60
C GLU A 122 -18.89 -0.69 -6.30
N GLU A 123 -18.09 -0.80 -5.24
CA GLU A 123 -18.40 -0.25 -3.92
C GLU A 123 -17.12 0.23 -3.23
N TYR A 124 -17.25 1.24 -2.36
CA TYR A 124 -16.18 1.68 -1.47
C TYR A 124 -16.74 1.94 -0.08
N ASN A 125 -15.89 1.81 0.94
CA ASN A 125 -16.24 2.10 2.32
C ASN A 125 -15.15 2.98 2.95
N LEU A 126 -15.56 4.02 3.67
CA LEU A 126 -14.67 4.89 4.44
C LEU A 126 -14.70 4.43 5.89
N ILE A 127 -13.60 3.85 6.36
CA ILE A 127 -13.50 3.38 7.74
C ILE A 127 -12.56 4.31 8.50
N THR A 128 -13.12 5.21 9.30
CA THR A 128 -12.38 6.08 10.22
C THR A 128 -12.50 5.51 11.63
N VAL A 129 -11.70 4.49 11.94
CA VAL A 129 -11.83 3.66 13.16
C VAL A 129 -13.16 2.88 13.20
N ALA A 130 -13.14 1.62 13.63
CA ALA A 130 -14.35 0.81 13.79
C ALA A 130 -15.17 1.33 14.99
N THR A 131 -15.87 2.45 14.83
CA THR A 131 -16.88 2.87 15.79
C THR A 131 -18.12 2.02 15.54
N VAL A 132 -18.46 1.15 16.49
CA VAL A 132 -19.65 0.31 16.41
C VAL A 132 -20.88 1.21 16.50
N VAL A 133 -21.48 1.53 15.36
CA VAL A 133 -22.77 2.22 15.32
C VAL A 133 -23.90 1.20 15.46
N ASN A 134 -24.94 1.53 16.21
CA ASN A 134 -26.15 0.69 16.24
C ASN A 134 -26.97 1.01 14.98
N PRO A 135 -27.18 0.05 14.05
CA PRO A 135 -27.96 0.33 12.85
C PRO A 135 -29.41 0.68 13.17
N VAL A 136 -30.06 1.44 12.29
CA VAL A 136 -31.48 1.76 12.41
C VAL A 136 -32.30 0.46 12.45
N ASN A 137 -33.15 0.33 13.46
CA ASN A 137 -33.98 -0.85 13.80
C ASN A 137 -33.26 -2.04 14.44
N PHE A 138 -32.01 -1.89 14.87
CA PHE A 138 -31.34 -2.90 15.70
C PHE A 138 -31.37 -2.49 17.17
N LYS A 139 -31.61 -3.47 18.04
CA LYS A 139 -31.44 -3.31 19.49
C LYS A 139 -30.15 -4.00 19.87
N ARG A 140 -29.15 -3.25 20.34
CA ARG A 140 -27.90 -3.84 20.82
C ARG A 140 -28.18 -4.65 22.09
N ILE A 141 -27.58 -5.85 22.18
CA ILE A 141 -27.56 -6.65 23.40
C ILE A 141 -26.36 -6.14 24.19
N GLU A 142 -26.58 -5.13 25.03
CA GLU A 142 -25.55 -4.52 25.88
C GLU A 142 -25.77 -4.95 27.34
N ASP A 143 -24.67 -5.07 28.08
CA ASP A 143 -24.72 -5.11 29.55
C ASP A 143 -24.85 -3.65 30.05
N PRO A 144 -25.94 -3.29 30.74
CA PRO A 144 -26.18 -1.91 31.16
C PRO A 144 -25.14 -1.36 32.15
N ASP A 145 -24.37 -2.24 32.81
CA ASP A 145 -23.38 -1.87 33.81
C ASP A 145 -21.96 -1.73 33.24
N MET A 146 -21.78 -1.95 31.93
CA MET A 146 -20.47 -1.95 31.26
C MET A 146 -20.41 -0.92 30.12
N ASP A 147 -19.37 -0.08 30.13
CA ASP A 147 -19.07 0.82 29.01
C ASP A 147 -18.46 0.03 27.84
N GLN A 148 -19.30 -0.27 26.86
CA GLN A 148 -18.94 -1.03 25.66
C GLN A 148 -18.54 -0.11 24.49
N SER A 149 -18.37 1.20 24.70
CA SER A 149 -17.99 2.15 23.64
C SER A 149 -16.61 1.87 23.02
N GLN A 150 -15.75 1.12 23.73
CA GLN A 150 -14.42 0.68 23.29
C GLN A 150 -14.31 -0.85 23.10
N ASP A 151 -15.44 -1.57 23.07
CA ASP A 151 -15.41 -3.01 22.79
C ASP A 151 -15.18 -3.27 21.29
N PHE A 152 -13.91 -3.39 20.91
CA PHE A 152 -13.48 -3.74 19.55
C PHE A 152 -13.77 -5.21 19.17
N GLY A 153 -14.33 -6.01 20.09
CA GLY A 153 -14.66 -7.43 19.91
C GLY A 153 -15.93 -7.70 19.10
N GLY A 154 -16.59 -6.66 18.59
CA GLY A 154 -17.79 -6.79 17.76
C GLY A 154 -17.53 -7.59 16.47
N VAL A 155 -18.49 -8.46 16.12
CA VAL A 155 -18.49 -9.17 14.82
C VAL A 155 -19.02 -8.22 13.74
N ASN A 156 -18.24 -7.99 12.70
CA ASN A 156 -18.68 -7.20 11.54
C ASN A 156 -19.63 -8.02 10.66
N LEU A 157 -20.92 -7.65 10.66
CA LEU A 157 -21.93 -8.20 9.76
C LEU A 157 -22.10 -7.27 8.55
N ARG A 158 -21.61 -7.68 7.38
CA ARG A 158 -21.83 -6.98 6.10
C ARG A 158 -22.98 -7.68 5.36
N GLY A 159 -24.12 -7.01 5.24
CA GLY A 159 -25.26 -7.49 4.47
C GLY A 159 -25.90 -6.35 3.69
N ASN A 160 -26.24 -6.59 2.42
CA ASN A 160 -27.00 -5.65 1.61
C ASN A 160 -28.47 -5.72 2.05
N ARG A 161 -28.94 -4.74 2.84
CA ARG A 161 -30.38 -4.59 3.08
C ARG A 161 -31.00 -3.93 1.85
N ILE A 162 -31.59 -4.74 0.97
CA ILE A 162 -32.45 -4.23 -0.10
C ILE A 162 -33.69 -3.65 0.58
N MET A 163 -33.79 -2.32 0.60
CA MET A 163 -34.90 -1.55 1.18
C MET A 163 -36.17 -1.57 0.29
N GLU A 164 -36.43 -2.69 -0.39
CA GLU A 164 -37.63 -2.88 -1.19
C GLU A 164 -38.47 -3.99 -0.56
N ASN A 165 -39.37 -3.57 0.34
CA ASN A 165 -40.64 -4.21 0.74
C ASN A 165 -40.92 -4.14 2.26
N GLU A 166 -40.84 -2.95 2.84
CA GLU A 166 -41.56 -2.69 4.09
C GLU A 166 -42.93 -2.07 3.75
N LYS A 167 -43.83 -2.94 3.26
CA LYS A 167 -45.26 -2.78 3.48
C LYS A 167 -45.71 -3.93 4.39
N SER A 168 -45.93 -3.62 5.66
CA SER A 168 -46.92 -4.28 6.50
C SER A 168 -47.46 -3.30 7.51
#